data_AF-H9V3E6-F1
#
_entry.id   AF-H9V3E6-F1
#
_cell.length_a   1.000
_cell.length_b   1.000
_cell.length_c   1.000
_cell.angle_alpha   90.00
_cell.angle_beta   90.00
_cell.angle_gamma   90.00
#
_symmetry.space_group_name_H-M   'P 1'
#
loop_
_entity.id
_entity.type
_entity.pdbx_description
1 polymer ?
#
loop_
_entity_poly.entity_id
_entity_poly.type
_entity_poly.pdbx_seq_one_letter_code
_entity_poly.pdbx_strand_id
1 'polypeptide(L)'
;QIRHSVVGLRSWISEGAIIEDALLMGADYYETDEERSLLSNKGGVPIGIGKDCHVKRAIIDKNARIGTNVKIINKDNVQEAARETDG
;
A
#
# COMPACT_ATOMS: atom_id res chain seq x y z
N GLN A 1 0.11 -4.22 -11.94
CA GLN A 1 1.08 -3.61 -12.87
C GLN A 1 2.00 -2.68 -12.10
N ILE A 2 3.31 -2.66 -12.40
CA ILE A 2 4.27 -1.74 -11.77
C ILE A 2 4.96 -0.96 -12.89
N ARG A 3 4.92 0.38 -12.83
CA ARG A 3 5.47 1.26 -13.87
C ARG A 3 6.26 2.39 -13.22
N HIS A 4 7.47 2.64 -13.72
CA HIS A 4 8.33 3.76 -13.29
C HIS A 4 8.35 3.92 -11.76
N SER A 5 8.63 2.84 -11.06
CA SER A 5 8.52 2.79 -9.60
C SER A 5 9.72 2.03 -9.02
N VAL A 6 10.08 2.39 -7.80
CA VAL A 6 11.09 1.67 -7.02
C VAL A 6 10.36 0.77 -6.02
N VAL A 7 10.66 -0.52 -6.07
CA VAL A 7 10.09 -1.52 -5.17
C VAL A 7 11.17 -1.91 -4.15
N GLY A 8 10.93 -1.55 -2.90
CA GLY A 8 11.81 -1.83 -1.78
C GLY A 8 11.80 -3.30 -1.36
N LEU A 9 12.69 -3.63 -0.44
CA LEU A 9 12.86 -4.98 0.06
C LEU A 9 11.59 -5.50 0.75
N ARG A 10 11.30 -6.79 0.56
CA ARG A 10 10.16 -7.46 1.21
C ARG A 10 8.79 -6.80 0.96
N SER A 11 8.64 -6.00 -0.09
CA SER A 11 7.35 -5.47 -0.50
C SER A 11 6.38 -6.60 -0.84
N TRP A 12 5.18 -6.55 -0.23
CA TRP A 12 4.05 -7.39 -0.65
C TRP A 12 3.11 -6.56 -1.52
N ILE A 13 2.85 -7.01 -2.75
CA ILE A 13 1.93 -6.33 -3.67
C ILE A 13 0.91 -7.36 -4.14
N SER A 14 -0.35 -7.16 -3.79
CA SER A 14 -1.43 -8.10 -4.10
C SER A 14 -1.91 -7.98 -5.55
N GLU A 15 -2.69 -8.97 -5.98
CA GLU A 15 -3.31 -9.03 -7.29
C GLU A 15 -4.12 -7.77 -7.62
N GLY A 16 -4.11 -7.37 -8.90
CA GLY A 16 -4.85 -6.21 -9.38
C GLY A 16 -4.23 -4.85 -9.02
N ALA A 17 -3.23 -4.81 -8.12
CA ALA A 17 -2.61 -3.55 -7.73
C ALA A 17 -1.88 -2.86 -8.90
N ILE A 18 -2.06 -1.54 -8.99
CA ILE A 18 -1.43 -0.64 -9.96
C ILE A 18 -0.52 0.31 -9.20
N ILE A 19 0.79 0.24 -9.46
CA ILE A 19 1.81 1.10 -8.84
C ILE A 19 2.49 1.92 -9.93
N GLU A 20 2.40 3.24 -9.81
CA GLU A 20 2.88 4.18 -10.83
C GLU A 20 3.65 5.35 -10.21
N ASP A 21 4.84 5.63 -10.73
CA ASP A 21 5.61 6.82 -10.33
C ASP A 21 5.82 6.89 -8.79
N ALA A 22 6.03 5.74 -8.15
CA ALA A 22 6.01 5.59 -6.69
C ALA A 22 7.27 4.93 -6.13
N LEU A 23 7.56 5.23 -4.86
CA LEU A 23 8.60 4.57 -4.07
C LEU A 23 7.92 3.74 -2.98
N LEU A 24 8.03 2.42 -3.06
CA LEU A 24 7.64 1.52 -1.96
C LEU A 24 8.88 1.22 -1.14
N MET A 25 8.91 1.60 0.14
CA MET A 25 10.07 1.34 1.01
C MET A 25 10.16 -0.14 1.42
N GLY A 26 9.03 -0.85 1.43
CA GLY A 26 8.97 -2.29 1.66
C GLY A 26 8.66 -2.67 3.11
N ALA A 27 9.32 -3.69 3.63
CA ALA A 27 9.08 -4.17 4.98
C ALA A 27 10.36 -4.67 5.69
N ASP A 28 10.38 -4.52 7.01
CA ASP A 28 11.48 -4.99 7.85
C ASP A 28 11.40 -6.51 8.08
N TYR A 29 10.23 -7.12 7.88
CA TYR A 29 9.98 -8.56 8.05
C TYR A 29 8.85 -9.03 7.12
N TYR A 30 8.74 -10.35 6.95
CA TYR A 30 7.58 -10.97 6.30
C TYR A 30 6.56 -11.38 7.36
N GLU A 31 5.28 -11.23 7.04
CA GLU A 31 4.21 -11.93 7.76
C GLU A 31 4.02 -13.30 7.11
N THR A 32 3.87 -14.33 7.93
CA THR A 32 3.55 -15.70 7.48
C THR A 32 2.14 -15.75 6.87
N ASP A 33 1.88 -16.74 6.02
CA ASP A 33 0.56 -16.88 5.39
C ASP A 33 -0.53 -17.13 6.45
N GLU A 34 -0.21 -17.84 7.54
CA GLU A 34 -1.10 -18.04 8.69
C GLU A 34 -1.43 -16.72 9.39
N GLU A 35 -0.43 -15.90 9.72
CA GLU A 35 -0.64 -14.59 10.36
C GLU A 35 -1.51 -13.68 9.51
N ARG A 36 -1.26 -13.65 8.19
CA ARG A 36 -2.00 -12.82 7.25
C ARG A 36 -3.44 -13.28 7.10
N SER A 37 -3.68 -14.60 7.04
CA SER A 37 -5.01 -15.18 7.01
C SER A 37 -5.77 -14.88 8.29
N LEU A 38 -5.15 -15.11 9.45
CA LEU A 38 -5.75 -14.83 10.76
C LEU A 38 -6.09 -13.36 10.93
N LEU A 39 -5.20 -12.46 10.51
CA LEU A 39 -5.42 -11.01 10.58
C LEU A 39 -6.58 -10.60 9.65
N SER A 40 -6.59 -11.09 8.41
CA SER A 40 -7.66 -10.80 7.46
C SER A 40 -9.03 -11.30 7.93
N ASN A 41 -9.08 -12.50 8.52
CA ASN A 41 -10.31 -13.07 9.10
C ASN A 41 -10.84 -12.27 10.30
N LYS A 42 -9.96 -11.56 11.00
CA LYS A 42 -10.32 -10.62 12.07
C LYS A 42 -10.63 -9.20 11.57
N GLY A 43 -10.66 -8.99 10.26
CA GLY A 43 -10.90 -7.69 9.63
C GLY A 43 -9.68 -6.76 9.60
N GLY A 44 -8.50 -7.24 9.98
CA GLY A 44 -7.25 -6.50 9.88
C GLY A 44 -6.66 -6.54 8.46
N VAL A 45 -5.69 -5.65 8.20
CA VAL A 45 -5.02 -5.54 6.90
C VAL A 45 -3.56 -6.00 7.04
N PRO A 46 -3.09 -6.98 6.24
CA PRO A 46 -1.69 -7.40 6.26
C PRO A 46 -0.75 -6.31 5.73
N ILE A 47 0.54 -6.44 6.00
CA ILE A 47 1.58 -5.54 5.49
C ILE A 47 1.60 -5.60 3.95
N GLY A 48 1.80 -4.43 3.35
CA GLY A 48 1.95 -4.23 1.92
C GLY A 48 0.74 -3.58 1.26
N ILE A 49 0.63 -3.82 -0.04
CA ILE A 49 -0.42 -3.26 -0.89
C ILE A 49 -1.51 -4.32 -1.13
N GLY A 50 -2.74 -3.98 -0.73
CA GLY A 50 -3.93 -4.80 -0.89
C GLY A 50 -4.37 -5.00 -2.34
N LYS A 51 -5.38 -5.86 -2.53
CA LYS A 51 -5.91 -6.17 -3.86
C LYS A 51 -6.51 -4.93 -4.51
N ASP A 52 -6.39 -4.83 -5.83
CA ASP A 52 -7.03 -3.79 -6.65
C ASP A 52 -6.73 -2.34 -6.20
N CYS A 53 -5.60 -2.14 -5.52
CA CYS A 53 -5.15 -0.81 -5.10
C CYS A 53 -4.58 -0.02 -6.28
N HIS A 54 -4.68 1.30 -6.21
CA HIS A 54 -3.99 2.20 -7.14
C HIS A 54 -3.15 3.21 -6.37
N VAL A 55 -1.84 3.10 -6.49
CA VAL A 55 -0.87 4.00 -5.86
C VAL A 55 -0.13 4.76 -6.95
N LYS A 56 -0.22 6.09 -6.93
CA LYS A 56 0.37 6.97 -7.94
C LYS A 56 1.06 8.18 -7.29
N ARG A 57 2.31 8.47 -7.69
CA ARG A 57 3.11 9.61 -7.18
C ARG A 57 3.16 9.67 -5.65
N ALA A 58 3.51 8.55 -5.03
CA ALA A 58 3.53 8.43 -3.57
C ALA A 58 4.81 7.76 -3.08
N ILE A 59 5.17 8.06 -1.83
CA ILE A 59 6.16 7.30 -1.06
C ILE A 59 5.38 6.49 -0.03
N ILE A 60 5.51 5.17 -0.08
CA ILE A 60 4.88 4.26 0.88
C ILE A 60 5.97 3.79 1.84
N ASP A 61 5.84 4.15 3.11
CA ASP A 61 6.82 3.83 4.15
C ASP A 61 6.83 2.33 4.49
N LYS A 62 7.83 1.92 5.27
CA LYS A 62 8.02 0.54 5.69
C LYS A 62 6.84 0.05 6.52
N ASN A 63 6.49 -1.22 6.31
CA ASN A 63 5.46 -1.93 7.06
C ASN A 63 4.05 -1.30 6.93
N ALA A 64 3.83 -0.43 5.93
CA ALA A 64 2.51 0.13 5.64
C ALA A 64 1.50 -1.00 5.33
N ARG A 65 0.25 -0.81 5.76
CA ARG A 65 -0.85 -1.77 5.60
C ARG A 65 -1.96 -1.11 4.78
N ILE A 66 -1.91 -1.28 3.46
CA ILE A 66 -2.87 -0.67 2.54
C ILE A 66 -3.95 -1.71 2.21
N GLY A 67 -5.20 -1.42 2.59
CA GLY A 67 -6.34 -2.32 2.41
C GLY A 67 -6.77 -2.49 0.96
N THR A 68 -7.65 -3.45 0.69
CA THR A 68 -8.23 -3.69 -0.65
C THR A 68 -8.94 -2.45 -1.20
N ASN A 69 -8.82 -2.21 -2.52
CA ASN A 69 -9.47 -1.10 -3.24
C ASN A 69 -9.05 0.32 -2.82
N VAL A 70 -7.95 0.49 -2.09
CA VAL A 70 -7.45 1.82 -1.70
C VAL A 70 -6.86 2.56 -2.91
N LYS A 71 -7.15 3.86 -3.03
CA LYS A 71 -6.69 4.72 -4.14
C LYS A 71 -5.93 5.93 -3.62
N ILE A 72 -4.60 5.90 -3.76
CA ILE A 72 -3.69 7.00 -3.45
C ILE A 72 -3.29 7.65 -4.78
N ILE A 73 -4.13 8.57 -5.27
CA ILE A 73 -3.96 9.18 -6.61
C ILE A 73 -4.06 10.72 -6.62
N ASN A 74 -4.34 11.35 -5.47
CA ASN A 74 -4.48 12.82 -5.33
C ASN A 74 -5.28 13.48 -6.48
N LYS A 75 -6.56 13.14 -6.61
CA LYS A 75 -7.43 13.60 -7.71
C LYS A 75 -7.52 15.12 -7.80
N ASP A 76 -7.52 15.80 -6.66
CA ASP A 76 -7.70 17.25 -6.58
C ASP A 76 -6.38 18.02 -6.74
N ASN A 77 -5.27 17.30 -6.99
CA ASN A 77 -3.92 17.85 -7.14
C ASN A 77 -3.50 18.79 -5.99
N VAL A 78 -3.90 18.42 -4.76
CA VAL A 78 -3.54 19.12 -3.53
C VAL A 78 -2.02 19.13 -3.39
N GLN A 79 -1.44 20.29 -3.10
CA GLN A 79 0.00 20.41 -2.86
C GLN A 79 0.34 20.15 -1.39
N GLU A 80 -0.43 20.78 -0.50
CA GLU A 80 -0.30 20.62 0.95
C GLU A 80 -1.70 20.65 1.59
N ALA A 81 -1.95 19.73 2.52
CA ALA A 81 -3.13 19.74 3.37
C ALA A 81 -2.87 18.88 4.62
N ALA A 82 -3.31 19.35 5.78
CA ALA A 82 -3.39 18.55 6.99
C ALA A 82 -4.82 18.01 7.12
N ARG A 83 -5.02 16.72 6.87
CA ARG A 83 -6.33 16.03 6.91
C ARG A 83 -6.35 14.83 7.86
N GLU A 84 -5.54 14.87 8.90
CA GLU A 84 -5.40 13.76 9.85
C GLU A 84 -6.74 13.40 10.54
N THR A 85 -7.67 14.35 10.62
CA THR A 85 -9.00 14.18 11.24
C THR A 85 -10.10 13.71 10.28
N ASP A 86 -9.82 13.64 8.97
CA ASP A 86 -10.85 13.44 7.94
C ASP A 86 -11.03 11.96 7.55
N GLY A 87 -10.48 11.04 8.35
CA GLY A 87 -10.42 9.59 8.11
C GLY A 87 -11.46 8.77 8.86
#